data_AF-A0A431I2P5-F1
#
_entry.id   AF-A0A431I2P5-F1
#
_cell.length_a   1.000
_cell.length_b   1.000
_cell.length_c   1.000
_cell.angle_alpha   90.00
_cell.angle_beta   90.00
_cell.angle_gamma   90.00
#
_symmetry.space_group_name_H-M   'P 1'
#
loop_
_entity.id
_entity.type
_entity.pdbx_description
1 polymer ?
#
loop_
_entity_poly.entity_id
_entity_poly.type
_entity_poly.pdbx_seq_one_letter_code
_entity_poly.pdbx_strand_id
1 'polypeptide(L)'
;QIKLTHEMFEKDANNMVTLRLLVQEFIKENQIEVSDDEVKKVVEEMATMYEDASDYLAWYFQDEQRVNNAKAMAIEQKVTEAIFAKAQAKDVAISYEDVMRLQQQF
;
A
#
# COMPACT_ATOMS: atom_id res chain seq x y z
N GLN A 1 -21.56 -13.14 -24.08
CA GLN A 1 -20.26 -12.46 -23.94
C GLN A 1 -20.52 -11.07 -23.40
N ILE A 2 -19.98 -10.72 -22.23
CA ILE A 2 -20.09 -9.37 -21.68
C ILE A 2 -19.18 -8.48 -22.53
N LYS A 3 -19.73 -7.42 -23.14
CA LYS A 3 -18.92 -6.42 -23.86
C LYS A 3 -18.42 -5.40 -22.86
N LEU A 4 -17.13 -5.41 -22.61
CA LEU A 4 -16.42 -4.40 -21.83
C LEU A 4 -16.28 -3.14 -22.69
N THR A 5 -16.82 -2.01 -22.25
CA THR A 5 -16.73 -0.71 -22.95
C THR A 5 -15.80 0.25 -22.22
N HIS A 6 -15.26 1.23 -22.95
CA HIS A 6 -14.35 2.24 -22.39
C HIS A 6 -14.97 3.00 -21.20
N GLU A 7 -16.23 3.42 -21.36
CA GLU A 7 -17.01 4.16 -20.36
C GLU A 7 -17.12 3.41 -19.02
N MET A 8 -17.04 2.07 -19.02
CA MET A 8 -17.07 1.26 -17.80
C MET A 8 -15.83 1.43 -16.92
N PHE A 9 -14.68 1.83 -17.50
CA PHE A 9 -13.41 1.94 -16.79
C PHE A 9 -12.89 3.37 -16.66
N GLU A 10 -13.41 4.28 -17.47
CA GLU A 10 -12.89 5.66 -17.57
C GLU A 10 -12.86 6.37 -16.21
N LYS A 11 -13.94 6.25 -15.42
CA LYS A 11 -14.02 6.84 -14.09
C LYS A 11 -12.92 6.31 -13.15
N ASP A 12 -12.77 4.99 -13.08
CA ASP A 12 -11.81 4.35 -12.18
C ASP A 12 -10.38 4.60 -12.62
N ALA A 13 -10.13 4.60 -13.93
CA ALA A 13 -8.84 4.95 -14.52
C ALA A 13 -8.46 6.40 -14.20
N ASN A 14 -9.38 7.35 -14.35
CA ASN A 14 -9.16 8.75 -13.99
C ASN A 14 -8.82 8.88 -12.50
N ASN A 15 -9.60 8.26 -11.61
CA ASN A 15 -9.32 8.27 -10.16
C ASN A 15 -7.93 7.70 -9.85
N MET A 16 -7.56 6.56 -10.46
CA MET A 16 -6.27 5.93 -10.24
C MET A 16 -5.11 6.81 -10.72
N VAL A 17 -5.22 7.41 -11.90
CA VAL A 17 -4.19 8.29 -12.46
C VAL A 17 -4.04 9.55 -11.61
N THR A 18 -5.15 10.20 -11.25
CA THR A 18 -5.13 11.38 -10.38
C THR A 18 -4.48 11.07 -9.03
N LEU A 19 -4.88 9.97 -8.37
CA LEU A 19 -4.29 9.56 -7.09
C LEU A 19 -2.79 9.31 -7.23
N ARG A 20 -2.37 8.60 -8.30
CA ARG A 20 -0.95 8.33 -8.55
C ARG A 20 -0.14 9.62 -8.68
N LEU A 21 -0.65 10.61 -9.42
CA LEU A 21 0.03 11.90 -9.59
C LEU A 21 0.14 12.66 -8.27
N LEU A 22 -0.95 12.70 -7.48
CA LEU A 22 -0.96 13.37 -6.17
C LEU A 22 0.03 12.73 -5.20
N VAL A 23 0.06 11.39 -5.13
CA VAL A 23 0.99 10.65 -4.26
C VAL A 23 2.44 10.90 -4.69
N GLN A 24 2.74 10.90 -5.99
CA GLN A 24 4.09 11.17 -6.50
C GLN A 24 4.57 12.57 -6.12
N GLU A 25 3.72 13.59 -6.27
CA GLU A 25 4.10 14.95 -5.88
C GLU A 25 4.26 15.06 -4.35
N PHE A 26 3.39 14.42 -3.57
CA PHE A 26 3.51 14.37 -2.11
C PHE A 26 4.83 13.72 -1.65
N ILE A 27 5.22 12.59 -2.24
CA ILE A 27 6.50 11.93 -1.96
C ILE A 27 7.66 12.89 -2.18
N LYS A 28 7.64 13.60 -3.32
CA LYS A 28 8.69 14.53 -3.72
C LYS A 28 8.77 15.75 -2.80
N GLU A 29 7.64 16.39 -2.49
CA GLU A 29 7.59 17.56 -1.61
C GLU A 29 8.06 17.24 -0.18
N ASN A 30 7.82 16.01 0.28
CA ASN A 30 8.16 15.56 1.64
C ASN A 30 9.48 14.78 1.70
N GLN A 31 10.18 14.63 0.57
CA GLN A 31 11.46 13.91 0.46
C GLN A 31 11.38 12.51 1.10
N ILE A 32 10.28 11.81 0.80
CA ILE A 32 10.05 10.47 1.36
C ILE A 32 10.94 9.47 0.64
N GLU A 33 11.93 8.98 1.38
CA GLU A 33 12.84 7.93 0.94
C GLU A 33 12.76 6.74 1.90
N VAL A 34 13.07 5.54 1.41
CA VAL A 34 13.16 4.33 2.22
C VAL A 34 14.59 3.81 2.22
N SER A 35 15.05 3.45 3.42
CA SER A 35 16.33 2.79 3.66
C SER A 35 16.22 1.29 3.40
N ASP A 36 17.38 0.65 3.20
CA ASP A 36 17.45 -0.81 3.01
C ASP A 36 16.95 -1.57 4.26
N ASP A 37 17.11 -1.00 5.45
CA ASP A 37 16.59 -1.57 6.70
C ASP A 37 15.06 -1.57 6.74
N GLU A 38 14.43 -0.49 6.25
CA GLU A 38 12.96 -0.42 6.11
C GLU A 38 12.46 -1.43 5.08
N VAL A 39 13.16 -1.61 3.96
CA VAL A 39 12.84 -2.66 2.98
C VAL A 39 12.99 -4.04 3.62
N LYS A 40 14.06 -4.28 4.37
CA LYS A 40 14.29 -5.55 5.06
C LYS A 40 13.19 -5.87 6.06
N LYS A 41 12.73 -4.88 6.82
CA LYS A 41 11.62 -5.03 7.75
C LYS A 41 10.33 -5.48 7.06
N VAL A 42 10.00 -4.90 5.90
CA VAL A 42 8.83 -5.33 5.12
C VAL A 42 8.95 -6.80 4.71
N VAL A 43 10.12 -7.24 4.25
CA VAL A 43 10.33 -8.64 3.86
C VAL A 43 10.28 -9.58 5.07
N GLU A 44 10.82 -9.15 6.22
CA GLU A 44 10.74 -9.91 7.48
C GLU A 44 9.29 -10.07 7.96
N GLU A 45 8.46 -9.03 7.84
CA GLU A 45 7.03 -9.10 8.13
C GLU A 45 6.31 -10.10 7.20
N MET A 46 6.64 -10.10 5.91
CA MET A 46 6.11 -11.09 4.96
C MET A 46 6.58 -12.51 5.29
N ALA A 47 7.81 -12.67 5.75
CA ALA A 47 8.40 -13.96 6.10
C ALA A 47 7.69 -14.63 7.30
N THR A 48 7.02 -13.86 8.18
CA THR A 48 6.27 -14.39 9.33
C THR A 48 5.14 -15.35 8.93
N MET A 49 4.67 -15.28 7.69
CA MET A 49 3.63 -16.17 7.14
C MET A 49 4.18 -17.53 6.71
N TYR A 50 5.50 -17.73 6.73
CA TYR A 50 6.18 -18.93 6.25
C TYR A 50 6.85 -19.69 7.41
N GLU A 51 6.93 -21.01 7.28
CA GLU A 51 7.55 -21.88 8.29
C GLU A 51 9.06 -21.66 8.40
N ASP A 52 9.75 -21.44 7.28
CA ASP A 52 11.17 -21.07 7.24
C ASP A 52 11.36 -19.64 6.75
N ALA A 53 11.43 -18.70 7.70
CA ALA A 53 11.65 -17.29 7.41
C ALA A 53 13.06 -17.01 6.83
N SER A 54 14.06 -17.83 7.18
CA SER A 54 15.45 -17.60 6.75
C SER A 54 15.62 -17.91 5.26
N ASP A 55 15.06 -19.03 4.82
CA ASP A 55 15.03 -19.41 3.41
C ASP A 55 14.20 -18.42 2.58
N TYR A 56 13.08 -17.93 3.13
CA TYR A 56 12.27 -16.90 2.46
C TYR A 56 13.05 -15.60 2.24
N LEU A 57 13.75 -15.10 3.27
CA LEU A 57 14.58 -13.90 3.15
C LEU A 57 15.67 -14.08 2.10
N ALA A 58 16.41 -15.19 2.17
CA ALA A 58 17.48 -15.48 1.22
C ALA A 58 16.94 -15.55 -0.23
N TRP A 59 15.82 -16.23 -0.44
CA TRP A 59 15.16 -16.27 -1.74
C TRP A 59 14.69 -14.89 -2.19
N TYR A 60 14.15 -14.07 -1.29
CA TYR A 60 13.60 -12.76 -1.64
C TYR A 60 14.68 -11.81 -2.16
N PHE A 61 15.82 -11.72 -1.45
CA PHE A 61 16.90 -10.79 -1.79
C PHE A 61 17.77 -11.23 -2.98
N GLN A 62 17.59 -12.45 -3.49
CA GLN A 62 18.29 -12.92 -4.70
C GLN A 62 17.71 -12.36 -6.00
N ASP A 63 16.56 -11.70 -5.96
CA ASP A 63 15.87 -11.18 -7.14
C ASP A 63 15.53 -9.71 -6.97
N GLU A 64 16.10 -8.89 -7.84
CA GLU A 64 15.95 -7.45 -7.83
C GLU A 64 14.50 -7.01 -8.00
N GLN A 65 13.68 -7.74 -8.77
CA GLN A 65 12.26 -7.43 -8.93
C GLN A 65 11.50 -7.62 -7.61
N ARG A 66 11.82 -8.67 -6.84
CA ARG A 66 11.23 -8.87 -5.51
C ARG A 66 11.64 -7.74 -4.57
N VAL A 67 12.92 -7.41 -4.52
CA VAL A 67 13.42 -6.30 -3.69
C VAL A 67 12.77 -4.98 -4.07
N ASN A 68 12.60 -4.68 -5.35
CA ASN A 68 11.92 -3.48 -5.82
C ASN A 68 10.44 -3.43 -5.42
N ASN A 69 9.75 -4.57 -5.38
CA ASN A 69 8.37 -4.65 -4.88
C ASN A 69 8.31 -4.34 -3.38
N ALA A 70 9.20 -4.92 -2.57
CA ALA A 70 9.29 -4.58 -1.14
C ALA A 70 9.62 -3.10 -0.92
N LYS A 71 10.49 -2.52 -1.75
CA LYS A 71 10.79 -1.09 -1.71
C LYS A 71 9.57 -0.23 -2.01
N ALA A 72 8.75 -0.62 -2.99
CA ALA A 72 7.50 0.08 -3.27
C ALA A 72 6.51 0.00 -2.11
N MET A 73 6.38 -1.18 -1.46
CA MET A 73 5.54 -1.35 -0.27
C MET A 73 6.03 -0.50 0.91
N ALA A 74 7.34 -0.44 1.15
CA ALA A 74 7.92 0.40 2.18
C ALA A 74 7.63 1.90 1.93
N ILE A 75 7.74 2.35 0.68
CA ILE A 75 7.39 3.73 0.29
C ILE A 75 5.91 3.99 0.58
N GLU A 76 5.02 3.08 0.19
CA GLU A 76 3.58 3.22 0.42
C GLU A 76 3.22 3.32 1.91
N GLN A 77 3.81 2.48 2.76
CA GLN A 77 3.63 2.54 4.21
C GLN A 77 4.05 3.91 4.75
N LYS A 78 5.27 4.36 4.40
CA LYS A 78 5.82 5.64 4.87
C LYS A 78 5.02 6.85 4.38
N VAL A 79 4.54 6.80 3.14
CA VAL A 79 3.64 7.83 2.59
C VAL A 79 2.33 7.87 3.37
N THR A 80 1.73 6.72 3.63
CA THR A 80 0.46 6.63 4.38
C THR A 80 0.63 7.20 5.78
N GLU A 81 1.70 6.83 6.50
CA GLU A 81 2.02 7.36 7.82
C GLU A 81 2.23 8.88 7.78
N ALA A 82 2.96 9.39 6.79
CA ALA A 82 3.22 10.83 6.63
C ALA A 82 1.94 11.62 6.32
N ILE A 83 1.02 11.06 5.52
CA ILE A 83 -0.30 11.64 5.27
C ILE A 83 -1.12 11.63 6.55
N PHE A 84 -1.18 10.49 7.25
CA PHE A 84 -1.94 10.35 8.48
C PHE A 84 -1.49 11.30 9.58
N ALA A 85 -0.17 11.52 9.73
CA ALA A 85 0.41 12.46 10.68
C ALA A 85 -0.02 13.93 10.42
N LYS A 86 -0.42 14.26 9.19
CA LYS A 86 -0.92 15.59 8.80
C LYS A 86 -2.44 15.68 8.73
N ALA A 87 -3.12 14.54 8.68
CA ALA A 87 -4.56 14.47 8.55
C ALA A 87 -5.24 14.83 9.87
N GLN A 88 -6.39 15.49 9.78
CA GLN A 88 -7.25 15.71 10.94
C GLN A 88 -8.06 14.44 11.18
N ALA A 89 -7.51 13.54 12.00
CA ALA A 89 -8.21 12.33 12.43
C ALA A 89 -9.23 12.67 13.54
N LYS A 90 -10.36 11.97 13.53
CA LYS A 90 -11.37 12.02 14.58
C LYS A 90 -11.78 10.61 14.95
N ASP A 91 -11.67 10.29 16.23
CA ASP A 91 -12.20 9.04 16.76
C ASP A 91 -13.74 9.09 16.78
N VAL A 92 -14.36 8.07 16.18
CA VAL A 92 -15.81 7.92 16.13
C VAL A 92 -16.16 6.56 16.72
N ALA A 93 -16.96 6.55 17.79
CA ALA A 93 -17.51 5.33 18.33
C ALA A 93 -18.55 4.78 17.35
N ILE A 94 -18.34 3.56 16.87
CA ILE A 94 -19.24 2.85 15.96
C ILE A 94 -19.66 1.53 16.62
N SER A 95 -20.94 1.15 16.46
CA SER A 95 -21.45 -0.09 17.01
C SER A 95 -20.95 -1.30 16.21
N TYR A 96 -20.93 -2.49 16.82
CA TYR A 96 -20.60 -3.73 16.12
C TYR A 96 -21.52 -3.96 14.91
N GLU A 97 -22.83 -3.73 15.06
CA GLU A 97 -23.81 -3.88 13.98
C GLU A 97 -23.52 -2.94 12.81
N ASP A 98 -23.14 -1.69 13.09
CA ASP A 98 -22.81 -0.71 12.04
C ASP A 98 -21.51 -1.07 11.30
N VAL A 99 -20.48 -1.57 12.01
CA VAL A 99 -19.24 -2.05 11.38
C VAL A 99 -19.53 -3.23 10.44
N MET A 100 -20.34 -4.20 10.89
CA MET A 100 -20.70 -5.35 10.06
C MET A 100 -21.48 -4.94 8.80
N ARG A 101 -22.33 -3.91 8.88
CA ARG A 101 -23.06 -3.38 7.71
C ARG A 101 -22.14 -2.70 6.70
N LEU A 102 -21.14 -1.94 7.16
CA LEU A 102 -20.17 -1.29 6.28
C LEU A 102 -19.35 -2.31 5.49
N GLN A 103 -18.98 -3.43 6.11
CA GLN A 103 -18.16 -4.46 5.48
C GLN A 103 -18.85 -5.18 4.31
N GLN A 104 -20.17 -5.12 4.19
CA GLN A 104 -20.91 -5.68 3.04
C GLN A 104 -21.04 -4.71 1.85
N GLN A 105 -20.67 -3.45 2.02
CA GLN A 105 -20.78 -2.42 0.98
C GLN A 105 -19.47 -2.18 0.22
N PHE A 106 -18.35 -2.71 0.71
CA PHE A 106 -17.03 -2.70 0.07
C PHE A 106 -16.69 -4.11 -0.45
#